data_AF-A0A6A4S8P1-F1
#
_entry.id   AF-A0A6A4S8P1-F1
#
_cell.length_a   1.000
_cell.length_b   1.000
_cell.length_c   1.000
_cell.angle_alpha   90.00
_cell.angle_beta   90.00
_cell.angle_gamma   90.00
#
_symmetry.space_group_name_H-M   'P 1'
#
loop_
_entity.id
_entity.type
_entity.pdbx_description
1 polymer ?
#
loop_
_entity_poly.entity_id
_entity_poly.type
_entity_poly.pdbx_seq_one_letter_code
_entity_poly.pdbx_strand_id
1 'polypeptide(L)'
;MQSEEETPSSPSVLLVEPFYGGSHKQLIDLLKDDVDGCCVFSLPDKKWHWRARTSALYFSQNIPPCPTYRVLFSSSVLNLCELVALRPDLARLKKVLYFHENQLVYPVRKDQERDFQYGYNQVLSCRLGNEQLNNRKVIVVDLLRSVDN
;
A
#
# COMPACT_ATOMS: atom_id res chain seq x y z
N MET A 1 -37.44 5.75 -26.10
CA MET A 1 -36.23 4.98 -25.77
C MET A 1 -35.41 5.88 -24.85
N GLN A 2 -35.66 5.79 -23.55
CA GLN A 2 -34.92 6.59 -22.56
C GLN A 2 -33.55 5.92 -22.38
N SER A 3 -32.50 6.66 -22.71
CA SER A 3 -31.13 6.32 -22.36
C SER A 3 -31.01 6.40 -20.83
N GLU A 4 -30.84 5.26 -20.18
CA GLU A 4 -30.46 5.20 -18.77
C GLU A 4 -29.07 5.82 -18.62
N GLU A 5 -28.99 6.99 -18.01
CA GLU A 5 -27.72 7.52 -17.50
C GLU A 5 -27.27 6.62 -16.34
N GLU A 6 -26.24 5.80 -16.57
CA GLU A 6 -25.54 5.09 -15.50
C GLU A 6 -24.97 6.12 -14.52
N THR A 7 -25.61 6.26 -13.35
CA THR A 7 -25.03 6.97 -12.22
C THR A 7 -23.69 6.34 -11.89
N PRO A 8 -22.58 7.09 -11.80
CA PRO A 8 -21.27 6.51 -11.54
C PRO A 8 -21.29 5.75 -10.21
N SER A 9 -20.94 4.47 -10.25
CA SER A 9 -20.91 3.61 -9.06
C SER A 9 -20.02 4.26 -8.00
N SER A 10 -20.53 4.43 -6.78
CA SER A 10 -19.74 4.99 -5.68
C SER A 10 -18.47 4.16 -5.45
N PRO A 11 -17.32 4.78 -5.15
CA PRO A 11 -16.06 4.05 -5.10
C PRO A 11 -16.06 3.06 -3.93
N SER A 12 -15.64 1.83 -4.20
CA SER A 12 -15.62 0.73 -3.23
C SER A 12 -14.19 0.28 -2.89
N VAL A 13 -13.22 0.60 -3.75
CA VAL A 13 -11.81 0.21 -3.62
C VAL A 13 -10.94 1.45 -3.51
N LEU A 14 -10.18 1.56 -2.42
CA LEU A 14 -9.22 2.64 -2.19
C LEU A 14 -7.81 2.15 -2.53
N LEU A 15 -7.19 2.71 -3.58
CA LEU A 15 -5.80 2.43 -3.95
C LEU A 15 -4.90 3.56 -3.42
N VAL A 16 -3.96 3.24 -2.55
CA VAL A 16 -3.02 4.22 -1.95
C VAL A 16 -1.59 3.89 -2.36
N GLU A 17 -0.98 4.74 -3.18
CA GLU A 17 0.39 4.52 -3.69
C GLU A 17 1.31 5.72 -3.37
N PRO A 18 2.14 5.64 -2.32
CA PRO A 18 3.06 6.71 -1.93
C PRO A 18 4.23 6.92 -2.93
N PHE A 19 4.44 6.02 -3.89
CA PHE A 19 5.52 6.08 -4.86
C PHE A 19 5.02 5.68 -6.26
N TYR A 20 4.35 6.59 -6.94
CA TYR A 20 3.70 6.32 -8.22
C TYR A 20 4.63 6.57 -9.41
N GLY A 21 5.46 5.57 -9.72
CA GLY A 21 6.35 5.54 -10.87
C GLY A 21 6.82 4.13 -11.19
N GLY A 22 7.45 3.94 -12.35
CA GLY A 22 7.95 2.63 -12.80
C GLY A 22 6.89 1.51 -12.68
N SER A 23 7.28 0.39 -12.07
CA SER A 23 6.39 -0.76 -11.86
C SER A 23 5.24 -0.53 -10.88
N HIS A 24 5.37 0.43 -9.95
CA HIS A 24 4.26 0.79 -9.05
C HIS A 24 3.12 1.43 -9.83
N LYS A 25 3.46 2.40 -10.69
CA LYS A 25 2.48 3.03 -11.58
C LYS A 25 1.78 2.00 -12.47
N GLN A 26 2.54 1.11 -13.11
CA GLN A 26 1.98 0.07 -13.96
C GLN A 26 0.96 -0.82 -13.23
N LEU A 27 1.27 -1.22 -11.99
CA LEU A 27 0.35 -2.02 -11.17
C LEU A 27 -0.92 -1.24 -10.80
N ILE A 28 -0.78 0.01 -10.36
CA ILE A 28 -1.94 0.82 -9.97
C ILE A 28 -2.83 1.14 -11.16
N ASP A 29 -2.25 1.42 -12.33
CA ASP A 29 -3.00 1.66 -13.56
C ASP A 29 -3.76 0.41 -13.98
N LEU A 30 -3.10 -0.76 -13.99
CA LEU A 30 -3.76 -2.03 -14.28
C LEU A 30 -4.92 -2.33 -13.32
N LEU A 31 -4.70 -2.16 -12.01
CA LEU A 31 -5.76 -2.38 -11.01
C LEU A 31 -6.93 -1.41 -11.19
N LYS A 32 -6.65 -0.16 -11.55
CA LYS A 32 -7.69 0.84 -11.79
C LYS A 32 -8.51 0.53 -13.04
N ASP A 33 -7.87 -0.02 -14.08
CA ASP A 33 -8.52 -0.37 -15.35
C ASP A 33 -9.32 -1.69 -15.24
N ASP A 34 -8.82 -2.66 -14.46
CA ASP A 34 -9.43 -3.99 -14.33
C ASP A 34 -10.45 -4.10 -13.17
N VAL A 35 -10.50 -3.13 -12.25
CA VAL A 35 -11.37 -3.16 -11.06
C VAL A 35 -12.27 -1.92 -11.00
N ASP A 36 -13.57 -2.15 -11.05
CA ASP A 36 -14.57 -1.09 -10.94
C ASP A 36 -14.60 -0.42 -9.56
N GLY A 37 -14.92 0.88 -9.54
CA GLY A 37 -15.09 1.64 -8.31
C GLY A 37 -13.77 1.93 -7.58
N CYS A 38 -12.64 1.94 -8.28
CA CYS A 38 -11.35 2.35 -7.74
C CYS A 38 -11.25 3.88 -7.56
N CYS A 39 -10.78 4.29 -6.37
CA CYS A 39 -10.34 5.65 -6.09
C CYS A 39 -8.85 5.63 -5.75
N VAL A 40 -8.05 6.41 -6.48
CA VAL A 40 -6.59 6.38 -6.39
C VAL A 40 -6.06 7.63 -5.69
N PHE A 41 -5.28 7.42 -4.64
CA PHE A 41 -4.50 8.47 -3.97
C PHE A 41 -3.02 8.12 -4.07
N SER A 42 -2.27 8.99 -4.74
CA SER A 42 -0.88 8.71 -5.05
C SER A 42 0.04 9.91 -4.87
N LEU A 43 1.33 9.63 -4.68
CA LEU A 43 2.38 10.65 -4.62
C LEU A 43 3.43 10.40 -5.72
N PRO A 44 4.06 11.46 -6.26
CA PRO A 44 5.12 11.30 -7.26
C PRO A 44 6.28 10.43 -6.77
N ASP A 45 6.89 9.72 -7.72
CA ASP A 45 8.03 8.79 -7.61
C ASP A 45 9.38 9.43 -7.26
N LYS A 46 9.35 10.47 -6.42
CA LYS A 46 10.51 11.21 -5.97
C LYS A 46 10.68 11.04 -4.47
N LYS A 47 11.95 11.02 -4.03
CA LYS A 47 12.33 10.97 -2.61
C LYS A 47 11.67 9.80 -1.86
N TRP A 48 11.85 8.57 -2.35
CA TRP A 48 11.18 7.38 -1.79
C TRP A 48 11.38 7.21 -0.28
N HIS A 49 12.58 7.51 0.25
CA HIS A 49 12.85 7.51 1.69
C HIS A 49 11.90 8.41 2.49
N TRP A 50 11.56 9.58 1.95
CA TRP A 50 10.58 10.48 2.54
C TRP A 50 9.17 9.90 2.40
N ARG A 51 8.83 9.34 1.23
CA ARG A 51 7.54 8.68 1.01
C ARG A 51 7.27 7.58 2.03
N ALA A 52 8.26 6.74 2.31
CA ALA A 52 8.13 5.65 3.27
C ALA A 52 7.94 6.11 4.73
N ARG A 53 8.32 7.35 5.05
CA ARG A 53 8.22 7.91 6.41
C ARG A 53 7.02 8.83 6.61
N THR A 54 6.59 9.56 5.59
CA THR A 54 5.64 10.68 5.78
C THR A 54 4.32 10.50 5.03
N SER A 55 4.23 9.53 4.13
CA SER A 55 3.03 9.36 3.30
C SER A 55 1.79 8.98 4.11
N ALA A 56 1.93 8.21 5.19
CA ALA A 56 0.81 7.85 6.06
C ALA A 56 0.14 9.10 6.67
N LEU A 57 0.94 10.02 7.23
CA LEU A 57 0.44 11.30 7.73
C LEU A 57 -0.16 12.18 6.63
N TYR A 58 0.46 12.20 5.45
CA TYR A 58 -0.09 12.94 4.31
C TYR A 58 -1.46 12.39 3.90
N PHE A 59 -1.58 11.08 3.72
CA PHE A 59 -2.82 10.44 3.27
C PHE A 59 -3.92 10.47 4.33
N SER A 60 -3.58 10.45 5.62
CA SER A 60 -4.59 10.58 6.68
C SER A 60 -5.38 11.88 6.58
N GLN A 61 -4.74 12.96 6.11
CA GLN A 61 -5.32 14.28 5.93
C GLN A 61 -5.98 14.49 4.56
N ASN A 62 -5.50 13.80 3.52
CA ASN A 62 -5.91 14.07 2.14
C ASN A 62 -6.92 13.07 1.56
N ILE A 63 -7.04 11.87 2.13
CA ILE A 63 -8.07 10.90 1.74
C ILE A 63 -9.39 11.31 2.40
N PRO A 64 -10.44 11.70 1.66
CA PRO A 64 -11.72 12.04 2.26
C PRO A 64 -12.36 10.79 2.89
N PRO A 65 -13.11 10.93 4.00
CA PRO A 65 -13.94 9.84 4.51
C PRO A 65 -14.95 9.41 3.45
N CYS A 66 -15.06 8.10 3.23
CA CYS A 66 -16.02 7.54 2.30
C CYS A 66 -16.65 6.28 2.90
N PRO A 67 -17.97 6.25 3.16
CA PRO A 67 -18.61 5.11 3.80
C PRO A 67 -18.65 3.88 2.90
N THR A 68 -18.57 4.06 1.57
CA THR A 68 -18.67 3.01 0.56
C THR A 68 -17.37 2.23 0.37
N TYR A 69 -16.23 2.73 0.85
CA TYR A 69 -14.98 1.97 0.83
C TYR A 69 -15.16 0.64 1.58
N ARG A 70 -14.72 -0.43 0.92
CA ARG A 70 -14.69 -1.80 1.44
C ARG A 70 -13.29 -2.39 1.43
N VAL A 71 -12.47 -2.01 0.45
CA VAL A 71 -11.11 -2.52 0.27
C VAL A 71 -10.11 -1.37 0.27
N LEU A 72 -8.98 -1.55 0.94
CA LEU A 72 -7.81 -0.67 0.87
C LEU A 72 -6.64 -1.47 0.32
N PHE A 73 -6.14 -1.07 -0.84
CA PHE A 73 -4.91 -1.60 -1.42
C PHE A 73 -3.78 -0.59 -1.25
N SER A 74 -2.59 -1.06 -0.90
CA SER A 74 -1.39 -0.21 -0.90
C SER A 74 -0.12 -1.01 -1.15
N SER A 75 0.94 -0.34 -1.60
CA SER A 75 2.27 -0.92 -1.65
C SER A 75 2.95 -0.91 -0.28
N SER A 76 3.96 -1.77 -0.11
CA SER A 76 4.79 -1.87 1.09
C SER A 76 5.68 -0.65 1.36
N VAL A 77 5.64 0.37 0.49
CA VAL A 77 6.26 1.67 0.76
C VAL A 77 5.43 2.45 1.77
N LEU A 78 4.11 2.27 1.81
CA LEU A 78 3.26 2.92 2.79
C LEU A 78 3.40 2.23 4.16
N ASN A 79 3.62 3.02 5.21
CA ASN A 79 3.39 2.55 6.57
C ASN A 79 1.89 2.42 6.83
N LEU A 80 1.32 1.27 6.46
CA LEU A 80 -0.11 1.01 6.55
C LEU A 80 -0.59 1.00 8.01
N CYS A 81 0.26 0.53 8.93
CA CYS A 81 -0.04 0.53 10.36
C CYS A 81 -0.28 1.96 10.87
N GLU A 82 0.62 2.88 10.52
CA GLU A 82 0.50 4.29 10.87
C GLU A 82 -0.74 4.95 10.23
N LEU A 83 -1.01 4.69 8.95
CA LEU A 83 -2.19 5.27 8.29
C LEU A 83 -3.48 4.86 9.01
N VAL A 84 -3.63 3.58 9.33
CA VAL A 84 -4.84 3.07 10.00
C VAL A 84 -4.93 3.54 11.45
N ALA A 85 -3.80 3.67 12.16
CA ALA A 85 -3.78 4.25 13.49
C ALA A 85 -4.27 5.72 13.48
N LEU A 86 -3.90 6.49 12.45
CA LEU A 86 -4.36 7.86 12.25
C LEU A 86 -5.80 7.93 11.69
N ARG A 87 -6.31 6.86 11.08
CA ARG A 87 -7.62 6.78 10.44
C ARG A 87 -8.40 5.53 10.85
N PRO A 88 -9.02 5.53 12.05
CA PRO A 88 -9.81 4.40 12.54
C PRO A 88 -10.95 3.99 11.61
N ASP A 89 -11.49 4.91 10.80
CA ASP A 89 -12.52 4.62 9.80
C ASP A 89 -12.03 3.69 8.67
N LEU A 90 -10.72 3.66 8.41
CA LEU A 90 -10.09 2.75 7.45
C LEU A 90 -9.75 1.38 8.07
N ALA A 91 -9.75 1.25 9.40
CA ALA A 91 -9.36 0.02 10.08
C ALA A 91 -10.26 -1.18 9.73
N ARG A 92 -11.55 -0.91 9.49
CA ARG A 92 -12.58 -1.89 9.13
C ARG A 92 -12.48 -2.43 7.71
N LEU A 93 -11.71 -1.76 6.84
CA LEU A 93 -11.59 -2.16 5.45
C LEU A 93 -10.85 -3.50 5.35
N LYS A 94 -11.07 -4.24 4.26
CA LYS A 94 -10.18 -5.34 3.88
C LYS A 94 -8.88 -4.72 3.34
N LYS A 95 -7.75 -4.97 4.00
CA LYS A 95 -6.45 -4.40 3.62
C LYS A 95 -5.64 -5.41 2.80
N VAL A 96 -5.25 -4.99 1.60
CA VAL A 96 -4.33 -5.73 0.72
C VAL A 96 -3.02 -4.95 0.66
N LEU A 97 -1.93 -5.59 1.09
CA LEU A 97 -0.60 -5.00 1.06
C LEU A 97 0.25 -5.71 0.02
N TYR A 98 0.78 -4.95 -0.94
CA TYR A 98 1.58 -5.47 -2.03
C TYR A 98 3.07 -5.11 -1.89
N PHE A 99 3.94 -6.12 -1.95
CA PHE A 99 5.39 -5.94 -1.84
C PHE A 99 6.02 -5.83 -3.22
N HIS A 100 6.39 -4.61 -3.62
CA HIS A 100 7.27 -4.40 -4.79
C HIS A 100 8.70 -4.83 -4.48
N GLU A 101 9.17 -4.49 -3.29
CA GLU A 101 10.48 -4.89 -2.78
C GLU A 101 10.39 -5.24 -1.29
N ASN A 102 11.10 -6.29 -0.90
CA ASN A 102 11.26 -6.68 0.50
C ASN A 102 12.54 -6.04 1.07
N GLN A 103 12.37 -5.05 1.94
CA GLN A 103 13.50 -4.28 2.49
C GLN A 103 14.36 -5.09 3.47
N LEU A 104 13.90 -6.28 3.88
CA LEU A 104 14.61 -7.13 4.82
C LEU A 104 15.59 -8.09 4.13
N VAL A 105 15.33 -8.41 2.86
CA VAL A 105 16.14 -9.37 2.07
C VAL A 105 16.81 -8.68 0.86
N TYR A 106 16.70 -7.36 0.71
CA TYR A 106 17.28 -6.67 -0.43
C TYR A 106 18.81 -6.85 -0.50
N PRO A 107 19.38 -7.29 -1.63
CA PRO A 107 20.79 -7.65 -1.72
C PRO A 107 21.67 -6.40 -1.59
N VAL A 108 22.44 -6.37 -0.51
CA VAL A 108 23.38 -5.30 -0.21
C VAL A 108 24.62 -5.49 -1.10
N ARG A 109 24.78 -4.63 -2.11
CA ARG A 109 25.93 -4.69 -3.03
C ARG A 109 27.23 -4.11 -2.43
N LYS A 110 27.13 -3.39 -1.31
CA LYS A 110 28.24 -2.79 -0.54
C LYS A 110 27.81 -2.64 0.90
N ASP A 111 28.71 -2.91 1.86
CA ASP A 111 28.51 -2.75 3.31
C ASP A 111 28.03 -1.32 3.67
N GLN A 112 26.73 -1.09 3.51
CA GLN A 112 26.04 0.13 3.89
C GLN A 112 25.08 -0.22 5.02
N GLU A 113 25.13 0.62 6.05
CA GLU A 113 24.22 0.55 7.18
C GLU A 113 22.78 0.62 6.68
N ARG A 114 21.98 -0.42 6.96
CA ARG A 114 20.59 -0.47 6.53
C ARG A 114 19.78 0.49 7.37
N ASP A 115 18.88 1.22 6.72
CA ASP A 115 17.83 1.91 7.45
C ASP A 115 16.77 0.89 7.89
N PHE A 116 16.93 0.42 9.12
CA PHE A 116 16.04 -0.55 9.76
C PHE A 116 14.57 -0.09 9.80
N GLN A 117 14.32 1.21 9.72
CA GLN A 117 12.97 1.76 9.77
C GLN A 117 12.08 1.19 8.68
N TYR A 118 12.60 0.97 7.46
CA TYR A 118 11.79 0.49 6.34
C TYR A 118 11.37 -0.97 6.51
N GLY A 119 12.30 -1.82 6.94
CA GLY A 119 11.99 -3.21 7.28
C GLY A 119 10.99 -3.29 8.43
N TYR A 120 11.17 -2.48 9.47
CA TYR A 120 10.25 -2.41 10.61
C TYR A 120 8.84 -1.95 10.21
N ASN A 121 8.74 -0.89 9.39
CA ASN A 121 7.46 -0.41 8.87
C ASN A 121 6.73 -1.48 8.05
N GLN A 122 7.47 -2.23 7.24
CA GLN A 122 6.93 -3.36 6.48
C GLN A 122 6.39 -4.45 7.41
N VAL A 123 7.14 -4.85 8.45
CA VAL A 123 6.69 -5.86 9.43
C VAL A 123 5.41 -5.42 10.14
N LEU A 124 5.34 -4.18 10.63
CA LEU A 124 4.15 -3.65 11.28
C LEU A 124 2.94 -3.61 10.33
N SER A 125 3.17 -3.16 9.09
CA SER A 125 2.13 -3.11 8.06
C SER A 125 1.60 -4.49 7.70
N CYS A 126 2.46 -5.51 7.70
CA CYS A 126 2.06 -6.91 7.48
C CYS A 126 1.11 -7.43 8.55
N ARG A 127 1.37 -7.09 9.82
CA ARG A 127 0.55 -7.55 10.95
C ARG A 127 -0.88 -7.03 10.86
N LEU A 128 -1.05 -5.86 10.25
CA LEU A 128 -2.35 -5.23 10.08
C LEU A 128 -3.05 -5.62 8.76
N GLY A 129 -2.28 -5.95 7.72
CA GLY A 129 -2.80 -6.39 6.43
C GLY A 129 -3.63 -7.68 6.54
N ASN A 130 -4.75 -7.74 5.82
CA ASN A 130 -5.58 -8.95 5.77
C ASN A 130 -5.03 -9.95 4.75
N GLU A 131 -4.53 -9.45 3.60
CA GLU A 131 -3.89 -10.24 2.55
C GLU A 131 -2.56 -9.60 2.14
N GLN A 132 -1.53 -10.42 1.94
CA GLN A 132 -0.21 -9.97 1.52
C GLN A 132 0.14 -10.61 0.17
N LEU A 133 0.45 -9.76 -0.82
CA LEU A 133 0.79 -10.18 -2.18
C LEU A 133 2.22 -9.74 -2.52
N ASN A 134 2.95 -10.54 -3.29
CA ASN A 134 4.31 -10.25 -3.71
C ASN A 134 4.55 -10.89 -5.08
N ASN A 135 5.32 -10.23 -5.95
CA ASN A 135 5.72 -10.76 -7.27
C ASN A 135 6.62 -12.00 -7.20
N ARG A 136 7.28 -12.24 -6.06
CA ARG A 136 7.98 -13.50 -5.77
C ARG A 136 7.40 -14.05 -4.47
N LYS A 137 6.88 -15.29 -4.47
CA LYS A 137 6.31 -15.95 -3.28
C LYS A 137 7.25 -15.89 -2.07
N VAL A 138 7.15 -14.87 -1.24
CA VAL A 138 7.71 -14.81 0.12
C VAL A 138 6.69 -14.07 0.96
N ILE A 139 5.79 -14.85 1.55
CA ILE A 139 4.91 -14.39 2.62
C ILE A 139 5.82 -14.18 3.84
N VAL A 140 5.54 -13.14 4.63
CA VAL A 140 6.21 -12.74 5.89
C VAL A 140 6.45 -13.89 6.88
N VAL A 141 5.82 -15.04 6.66
CA VAL A 141 6.11 -16.31 7.35
C VAL A 141 7.59 -16.72 7.21
N ASP A 142 8.26 -16.42 6.09
CA ASP A 142 9.70 -16.72 5.93
C ASP A 142 10.62 -15.70 6.61
N LEU A 143 10.11 -14.51 6.90
CA LEU A 143 10.91 -13.46 7.53
C LEU A 143 11.21 -13.78 8.99
N LEU A 144 10.21 -14.25 9.76
CA LEU A 144 10.43 -14.68 11.14
C LEU A 144 11.35 -15.91 11.20
N ARG A 145 11.34 -16.78 10.18
CA ARG A 145 12.28 -17.91 10.08
C ARG A 145 13.71 -17.49 9.72
N SER A 146 13.91 -16.31 9.13
CA SER A 146 15.23 -15.79 8.77
C SER A 146 15.93 -15.02 9.89
N VAL A 147 15.19 -14.63 10.94
CA VAL A 147 15.75 -13.95 12.13
C VAL A 147 16.21 -14.99 13.18
N ASP A 148 15.71 -16.22 13.10
CA ASP A 148 16.03 -17.33 14.00
C ASP A 148 17.15 -18.27 13.47
N ASN A 149 17.92 -17.86 12.45
CA ASN A 149 19.05 -18.63 11.88
C ASN A 149 20.35 -17.82 11.83
#